data_AF-A0A6S7A5F4-F1
#
_entry.id   AF-A0A6S7A5F4-F1
#
_cell.length_a   1.000
_cell.length_b   1.000
_cell.length_c   1.000
_cell.angle_alpha   90.00
_cell.angle_beta   90.00
_cell.angle_gamma   90.00
#
_symmetry.space_group_name_H-M   'P 1'
#
loop_
_entity.id
_entity.type
_entity.pdbx_description
1 polymer ?
#
loop_
_entity_poly.entity_id
_entity_poly.type
_entity_poly.pdbx_seq_one_letter_code
_entity_poly.pdbx_strand_id
1 'polypeptide(L)'
;MASFVPDFWHYAAMAVVVFGAALAQGVGGIGFAMFAAPVAALCFPQLAPGPLLTLGGFISLLTALRERAAIDWRAVGYALTGRAAGTLIAIYAMARFSAQALGLLFAVMILAAVALSLAGLRFAATPGRVSGAGVASGIMGTMTSVGAPPIAIVLQHAEPARLRATLGMVLFLGSIFSLAMLALANRYTGYHAGLALSLAPFLLAGFAVSSRLRQLLPPRAVRGVLLGACALGAVGVIAKALWMG
;
A
#
# COMPACT_ATOMS: atom_id res chain seq x y z
N MET A 1 -0.86 -30.28 14.79
CA MET A 1 -0.20 -28.99 14.47
C MET A 1 0.49 -29.13 13.12
N ALA A 2 -0.21 -28.85 12.02
CA ALA A 2 0.40 -28.86 10.69
C ALA A 2 1.12 -27.53 10.48
N SER A 3 2.45 -27.57 10.33
CA SER A 3 3.25 -26.41 9.95
C SER A 3 2.82 -25.95 8.56
N PHE A 4 2.03 -24.87 8.50
CA PHE A 4 1.57 -24.18 7.30
C PHE A 4 2.73 -23.48 6.57
N VAL A 5 3.74 -24.23 6.16
CA VAL A 5 4.78 -23.75 5.25
C VAL A 5 4.13 -23.76 3.86
N PRO A 6 4.03 -22.61 3.17
CA PRO A 6 3.52 -22.59 1.80
C PRO A 6 4.38 -23.52 0.93
N ASP A 7 3.79 -24.22 -0.04
CA ASP A 7 4.56 -24.98 -1.01
C ASP A 7 5.67 -24.10 -1.60
N PHE A 8 6.85 -24.68 -1.85
CA PHE A 8 8.02 -23.91 -2.28
C PHE A 8 7.71 -23.00 -3.49
N TRP A 9 6.91 -23.49 -4.45
CA TRP A 9 6.45 -22.71 -5.61
C TRP A 9 5.51 -21.55 -5.24
N HIS A 10 4.59 -21.76 -4.29
CA HIS A 10 3.71 -20.70 -3.79
C HIS A 10 4.52 -19.60 -3.10
N TYR A 11 5.51 -19.98 -2.28
CA TYR A 11 6.40 -19.01 -1.64
C TYR A 11 7.27 -18.25 -2.66
N ALA A 12 7.86 -18.96 -3.62
CA ALA A 12 8.65 -18.35 -4.68
C ALA A 12 7.83 -17.33 -5.49
N ALA A 13 6.57 -17.65 -5.81
CA ALA A 13 5.68 -16.73 -6.51
C ALA A 13 5.37 -15.47 -5.68
N MET A 14 5.10 -15.61 -4.38
CA MET A 14 4.94 -14.46 -3.47
C MET A 14 6.21 -13.59 -3.44
N ALA A 15 7.39 -14.21 -3.37
CA ALA A 15 8.67 -13.52 -3.38
C ALA A 15 8.89 -12.72 -4.67
N VAL A 16 8.54 -13.28 -5.83
CA VAL A 16 8.60 -12.58 -7.13
C VAL A 16 7.65 -11.38 -7.14
N VAL A 17 6.42 -11.52 -6.63
CA VAL A 17 5.47 -10.40 -6.54
C VAL A 17 6.01 -9.28 -5.66
N VAL A 18 6.52 -9.62 -4.46
CA VAL A 18 7.11 -8.65 -3.53
C VAL A 18 8.34 -7.97 -4.13
N PHE A 19 9.22 -8.72 -4.79
CA PHE A 19 10.39 -8.19 -5.48
C PHE A 19 10.00 -7.23 -6.59
N GLY A 20 9.07 -7.63 -7.47
CA GLY A 20 8.59 -6.81 -8.57
C GLY A 20 7.90 -5.53 -8.08
N ALA A 21 7.08 -5.64 -7.04
CA ALA A 21 6.42 -4.51 -6.38
C ALA A 21 7.43 -3.51 -5.78
N ALA A 22 8.48 -4.02 -5.13
CA ALA A 22 9.53 -3.20 -4.52
C ALA A 22 10.39 -2.49 -5.57
N LEU A 23 10.72 -3.20 -6.67
CA LEU A 23 11.41 -2.64 -7.82
C LEU A 23 10.60 -1.51 -8.45
N ALA A 24 9.31 -1.77 -8.69
CA ALA A 24 8.34 -0.80 -9.18
C ALA A 24 8.23 0.43 -8.28
N GLN A 25 8.15 0.26 -6.96
CA GLN A 25 8.17 1.39 -6.02
C GLN A 25 9.46 2.19 -6.11
N GLY A 26 10.61 1.55 -6.19
CA GLY A 26 11.88 2.28 -6.18
C GLY A 26 12.12 3.10 -7.46
N VAL A 27 11.57 2.67 -8.60
CA VAL A 27 11.62 3.44 -9.86
C VAL A 27 10.51 4.51 -9.93
N GLY A 28 9.27 4.16 -9.58
CA GLY A 28 8.09 5.02 -9.75
C GLY A 28 7.65 5.82 -8.51
N GLY A 29 8.18 5.52 -7.33
CA GLY A 29 7.98 6.23 -6.07
C GLY A 29 6.76 5.81 -5.22
N ILE A 30 5.70 5.23 -5.79
CA ILE A 30 4.40 5.01 -5.09
C ILE A 30 3.79 3.60 -5.36
N GLY A 31 4.60 2.66 -5.87
CA GLY A 31 4.09 1.48 -6.58
C GLY A 31 3.88 0.17 -5.81
N PHE A 32 4.43 -0.02 -4.60
CA PHE A 32 4.49 -1.36 -4.00
C PHE A 32 3.11 -1.93 -3.74
N ALA A 33 2.33 -1.29 -2.87
CA ALA A 33 1.03 -1.81 -2.50
C ALA A 33 0.04 -1.73 -3.67
N MET A 34 0.15 -0.68 -4.51
CA MET A 34 -0.68 -0.54 -5.71
C MET A 34 -0.62 -1.82 -6.57
N PHE A 35 0.58 -2.33 -6.83
CA PHE A 35 0.78 -3.55 -7.62
C PHE A 35 0.56 -4.83 -6.81
N ALA A 36 1.11 -4.91 -5.61
CA ALA A 36 1.10 -6.14 -4.83
C ALA A 36 -0.30 -6.51 -4.29
N ALA A 37 -1.12 -5.52 -3.92
CA ALA A 37 -2.41 -5.78 -3.27
C ALA A 37 -3.43 -6.47 -4.19
N PRO A 38 -3.65 -6.04 -5.45
CA PRO A 38 -4.56 -6.75 -6.36
C PRO A 38 -4.09 -8.17 -6.69
N VAL A 39 -2.78 -8.35 -6.90
CA VAL A 39 -2.19 -9.68 -7.16
C VAL A 39 -2.35 -10.58 -5.94
N ALA A 40 -2.11 -10.06 -4.73
CA ALA A 40 -2.33 -10.79 -3.49
C ALA A 40 -3.81 -11.17 -3.31
N ALA A 41 -4.75 -10.26 -3.55
CA ALA A 41 -6.18 -10.54 -3.41
C ALA A 41 -6.65 -11.69 -4.33
N LEU A 42 -6.04 -11.82 -5.51
CA LEU A 42 -6.38 -12.87 -6.47
C LEU A 42 -5.68 -14.19 -6.17
N CYS A 43 -4.36 -14.15 -5.96
CA CYS A 43 -3.49 -15.33 -5.97
C CYS A 43 -2.96 -15.73 -4.58
N PHE A 44 -2.76 -14.76 -3.68
CA PHE A 44 -2.11 -14.97 -2.38
C PHE A 44 -2.83 -14.23 -1.25
N PRO A 45 -4.07 -14.61 -0.90
CA PRO A 45 -4.89 -13.86 0.06
C PRO A 45 -4.21 -13.68 1.42
N GLN A 46 -3.33 -14.61 1.83
CA GLN A 46 -2.57 -14.49 3.08
C GLN A 46 -1.63 -13.27 3.14
N LEU A 47 -1.29 -12.66 2.00
CA LEU A 47 -0.46 -11.46 1.96
C LEU A 47 -1.24 -10.18 2.33
N ALA A 48 -2.57 -10.16 2.14
CA ALA A 48 -3.39 -8.96 2.29
C ALA A 48 -4.30 -9.02 3.54
N PRO A 49 -4.49 -7.89 4.25
CA PRO A 49 -3.73 -6.64 4.16
C PRO A 49 -2.42 -6.67 4.97
N GLY A 50 -2.31 -7.57 5.96
CA GLY A 50 -1.29 -7.53 7.01
C GLY A 50 0.16 -7.57 6.50
N PRO A 51 0.63 -8.69 5.91
CA PRO A 51 2.01 -8.78 5.43
C PRO A 51 2.42 -7.70 4.44
N LEU A 52 1.54 -7.34 3.50
CA LEU A 52 1.80 -6.24 2.56
C LEU A 52 1.86 -4.88 3.24
N LEU A 53 1.08 -4.65 4.30
CA LEU A 53 1.13 -3.41 5.06
C LEU A 53 2.44 -3.30 5.86
N THR A 54 2.94 -4.42 6.40
CA THR A 54 4.25 -4.50 7.06
C THR A 54 5.40 -4.22 6.08
N LEU A 55 5.42 -4.93 4.95
CA LEU A 55 6.42 -4.74 3.89
C LEU A 55 6.36 -3.32 3.29
N GLY A 56 5.15 -2.83 3.02
CA GLY A 56 4.87 -1.48 2.54
C GLY A 56 5.33 -0.40 3.53
N GLY A 57 5.14 -0.64 4.83
CA GLY A 57 5.66 0.22 5.89
C GLY A 57 7.19 0.30 5.86
N PHE A 58 7.88 -0.84 5.78
CA PHE A 58 9.34 -0.87 5.73
C PHE A 58 9.92 -0.12 4.53
N ILE A 59 9.42 -0.38 3.31
CA ILE A 59 9.92 0.32 2.12
C ILE A 59 9.57 1.82 2.14
N SER A 60 8.44 2.19 2.75
CA SER A 60 8.06 3.59 2.97
C SER A 60 9.02 4.29 3.94
N LEU A 61 9.44 3.61 5.01
CA LEU A 61 10.46 4.10 5.93
C LEU A 61 11.80 4.28 5.20
N LEU A 62 12.26 3.29 4.44
CA LEU A 62 13.52 3.39 3.69
C LEU A 62 13.49 4.57 2.70
N THR A 63 12.35 4.79 2.05
CA THR A 63 12.15 5.93 1.15
C THR A 63 12.20 7.26 1.93
N ALA A 64 11.59 7.33 3.10
CA ALA A 64 11.60 8.52 3.95
C ALA A 64 13.00 8.83 4.51
N LEU A 65 13.75 7.80 4.93
CA LEU A 65 15.08 7.96 5.50
C LEU A 65 16.12 8.44 4.48
N ARG A 66 15.96 8.08 3.19
CA ARG A 66 16.81 8.57 2.10
C ARG A 66 16.78 10.10 1.96
N GLU A 67 15.63 10.71 2.20
CA GLU A 67 15.40 12.16 2.05
C GLU A 67 14.91 12.77 3.36
N ARG A 68 15.42 12.28 4.50
CA ARG A 68 14.91 12.61 5.85
C ARG A 68 14.83 14.10 6.17
N ALA A 69 15.74 14.90 5.59
CA ALA A 69 15.78 16.35 5.78
C ALA A 69 14.59 17.06 5.11
N ALA A 70 13.95 16.43 4.12
CA ALA A 70 12.82 16.97 3.38
C ALA A 70 11.46 16.59 3.98
N ILE A 71 11.41 15.91 5.14
CA ILE A 71 10.16 15.51 5.78
C ILE A 71 9.42 16.75 6.30
N ASP A 72 8.17 16.93 5.86
CA ASP A 72 7.26 17.92 6.41
C ASP A 72 6.47 17.34 7.59
N TRP A 73 6.99 17.51 8.79
CA TRP A 73 6.37 16.99 10.01
C TRP A 73 4.99 17.56 10.31
N ARG A 74 4.66 18.78 9.84
CA ARG A 74 3.32 19.35 10.01
C ARG A 74 2.32 18.58 9.16
N ALA A 75 2.64 18.35 7.89
CA ALA A 75 1.83 17.53 7.01
C ALA A 75 1.72 16.08 7.51
N VAL A 76 2.81 15.52 8.08
CA VAL A 76 2.77 14.20 8.72
C VAL A 76 1.74 14.16 9.85
N GLY A 77 1.78 15.13 10.75
CA GLY A 77 0.83 15.22 11.87
C GLY A 77 -0.63 15.26 11.40
N TYR A 78 -0.98 16.19 10.51
CA TYR A 78 -2.34 16.31 9.98
C TYR A 78 -2.81 15.06 9.24
N ALA A 79 -1.93 14.43 8.46
CA ALA A 79 -2.28 13.22 7.73
C ALA A 79 -2.46 12.03 8.68
N LEU A 80 -1.65 11.92 9.74
CA LEU A 80 -1.75 10.85 10.74
C LEU A 80 -3.02 10.95 11.58
N THR A 81 -3.44 12.15 11.99
CA THR A 81 -4.71 12.30 12.72
C THR A 81 -5.89 11.81 11.89
N GLY A 82 -5.93 12.19 10.61
CA GLY A 82 -6.91 11.67 9.65
C GLY A 82 -6.79 10.16 9.46
N ARG A 83 -5.57 9.65 9.24
CA ARG A 83 -5.34 8.21 9.05
C ARG A 83 -5.79 7.38 10.25
N ALA A 84 -5.58 7.86 11.47
CA ALA A 84 -6.03 7.17 12.67
C ALA A 84 -7.56 6.98 12.65
N ALA A 85 -8.32 8.05 12.39
CA ALA A 85 -9.77 7.98 12.23
C ALA A 85 -10.18 7.03 11.09
N GLY A 86 -9.50 7.13 9.94
CA GLY A 86 -9.75 6.25 8.78
C GLY A 86 -9.49 4.77 9.08
N THR A 87 -8.44 4.45 9.82
CA THR A 87 -8.11 3.09 10.25
C THR A 87 -9.18 2.54 11.18
N LEU A 88 -9.70 3.33 12.13
CA LEU A 88 -10.80 2.91 12.99
C LEU A 88 -12.06 2.59 12.18
N ILE A 89 -12.39 3.43 11.20
CA ILE A 89 -13.51 3.20 10.26
C ILE A 89 -13.31 1.90 9.49
N ALA A 90 -12.11 1.66 8.95
CA ALA A 90 -11.78 0.43 8.24
C ALA A 90 -11.97 -0.82 9.11
N ILE A 91 -11.45 -0.81 10.33
CA ILE A 91 -11.56 -1.94 11.27
C ILE A 91 -13.02 -2.19 11.65
N TYR A 92 -13.78 -1.14 11.89
CA TYR A 92 -15.21 -1.24 12.14
C TYR A 92 -15.96 -1.87 10.95
N ALA A 93 -15.69 -1.41 9.72
CA ALA A 93 -16.28 -1.98 8.51
C ALA A 93 -15.89 -3.45 8.33
N MET A 94 -14.62 -3.80 8.56
CA MET A 94 -14.13 -5.18 8.52
C MET A 94 -14.79 -6.08 9.57
N ALA A 95 -15.22 -5.55 10.72
CA ALA A 95 -15.91 -6.32 11.74
C ALA A 95 -17.41 -6.53 11.43
N ARG A 96 -18.01 -5.70 10.57
CA ARG A 96 -19.47 -5.68 10.32
C ARG A 96 -19.87 -6.27 8.98
N PHE A 97 -19.03 -6.12 7.96
CA PHE A 97 -19.37 -6.50 6.59
C PHE A 97 -18.99 -7.93 6.28
N SER A 98 -19.77 -8.56 5.38
CA SER A 98 -19.47 -9.89 4.88
C SER A 98 -18.18 -9.89 4.05
N ALA A 99 -17.57 -11.07 3.88
CA ALA A 99 -16.37 -11.23 3.06
C ALA A 99 -16.58 -10.73 1.62
N GLN A 100 -17.76 -10.96 1.05
CA GLN A 100 -18.12 -10.50 -0.29
C GLN A 100 -18.19 -8.96 -0.37
N ALA A 101 -18.86 -8.32 0.60
CA ALA A 101 -18.96 -6.86 0.65
C ALA A 101 -17.57 -6.21 0.84
N LEU A 102 -16.70 -6.81 1.65
CA LEU A 102 -15.31 -6.36 1.82
C LEU A 102 -14.49 -6.54 0.54
N GLY A 103 -14.69 -7.63 -0.21
CA GLY A 103 -14.06 -7.85 -1.50
C GLY A 103 -14.45 -6.80 -2.55
N LEU A 104 -15.74 -6.45 -2.61
CA LEU A 104 -16.22 -5.38 -3.48
C LEU A 104 -15.67 -4.02 -3.06
N LEU A 105 -15.73 -3.70 -1.75
CA LEU A 105 -15.20 -2.45 -1.22
C LEU A 105 -13.69 -2.31 -1.51
N PHE A 106 -12.92 -3.39 -1.32
CA PHE A 106 -11.51 -3.45 -1.69
C PHE A 106 -11.30 -3.08 -3.16
N ALA A 107 -12.04 -3.72 -4.08
CA ALA A 107 -11.87 -3.47 -5.51
C ALA A 107 -12.24 -2.02 -5.89
N VAL A 108 -13.34 -1.50 -5.35
CA VAL A 108 -13.76 -0.10 -5.53
C VAL A 108 -12.69 0.86 -5.04
N MET A 109 -12.09 0.61 -3.88
CA MET A 109 -11.00 1.44 -3.34
C MET A 109 -9.75 1.39 -4.23
N ILE A 110 -9.39 0.23 -4.78
CA ILE A 110 -8.26 0.13 -5.72
C ILE A 110 -8.56 0.91 -7.01
N LEU A 111 -9.77 0.80 -7.56
CA LEU A 111 -10.16 1.58 -8.74
C LEU A 111 -10.15 3.08 -8.44
N ALA A 112 -10.61 3.50 -7.26
CA ALA A 112 -10.51 4.89 -6.81
C ALA A 112 -9.05 5.34 -6.68
N ALA A 113 -8.15 4.49 -6.17
CA ALA A 113 -6.71 4.76 -6.14
C ALA A 113 -6.11 4.96 -7.53
N VAL A 114 -6.48 4.12 -8.50
CA VAL A 114 -6.07 4.25 -9.90
C VAL A 114 -6.61 5.57 -10.49
N ALA A 115 -7.89 5.86 -10.31
CA ALA A 115 -8.52 7.08 -10.77
C ALA A 115 -7.84 8.32 -10.19
N LEU A 116 -7.61 8.38 -8.87
CA LEU A 116 -6.86 9.46 -8.22
C LEU A 116 -5.43 9.61 -8.76
N SER A 117 -4.78 8.49 -9.09
CA SER A 117 -3.43 8.48 -9.63
C SER A 117 -3.35 8.98 -11.08
N LEU A 118 -4.45 8.93 -11.83
CA LEU A 118 -4.56 9.34 -13.24
C LEU A 118 -5.22 10.71 -13.42
N ALA A 119 -6.13 11.10 -12.54
CA ALA A 119 -7.00 12.26 -12.72
C ALA A 119 -6.25 13.60 -12.78
N GLY A 120 -5.00 13.65 -12.32
CA GLY A 120 -4.18 14.87 -12.37
C GLY A 120 -4.80 16.05 -11.60
N LEU A 121 -5.77 15.79 -10.71
CA LEU A 121 -6.51 16.80 -9.96
C LEU A 121 -5.55 17.60 -9.12
N ARG A 122 -5.59 18.92 -9.18
CA ARG A 122 -4.69 19.82 -8.49
C ARG A 122 -5.32 20.38 -7.22
N PHE A 123 -4.79 19.99 -6.05
CA PHE A 123 -5.23 20.51 -4.76
C PHE A 123 -4.11 21.28 -4.05
N ALA A 124 -4.48 22.40 -3.44
CA ALA A 124 -3.60 23.07 -2.48
C ALA A 124 -3.62 22.30 -1.15
N ALA A 125 -2.43 22.03 -0.61
CA ALA A 125 -2.23 21.34 0.66
C ALA A 125 -2.61 22.24 1.84
N THR A 126 -3.88 22.20 2.26
CA THR A 126 -4.35 22.82 3.50
C THR A 126 -4.45 21.76 4.61
N PRO A 127 -4.32 22.12 5.90
CA PRO A 127 -4.42 21.17 7.00
C PRO A 127 -5.67 20.27 6.93
N GLY A 128 -6.84 20.85 6.67
CA GLY A 128 -8.09 20.09 6.55
C GLY A 128 -8.10 19.10 5.37
N ARG A 129 -7.53 19.49 4.22
CA ARG A 129 -7.41 18.58 3.06
C ARG A 129 -6.40 17.46 3.30
N VAL A 130 -5.29 17.77 3.99
CA VAL A 130 -4.29 16.77 4.36
C VAL A 130 -4.87 15.77 5.37
N SER A 131 -5.65 16.22 6.34
CA SER A 131 -6.37 15.34 7.26
C SER A 131 -7.47 14.53 6.57
N GLY A 132 -8.25 15.13 5.66
CA GLY A 132 -9.25 14.40 4.87
C GLY A 132 -8.63 13.33 3.98
N ALA A 133 -7.53 13.66 3.31
CA ALA A 133 -6.71 12.68 2.60
C ALA A 133 -6.15 11.61 3.53
N GLY A 134 -5.76 11.99 4.75
CA GLY A 134 -5.40 11.08 5.82
C GLY A 134 -6.50 10.05 6.11
N VAL A 135 -7.75 10.48 6.28
CA VAL A 135 -8.90 9.58 6.51
C VAL A 135 -9.02 8.56 5.37
N ALA A 136 -9.09 9.04 4.12
CA ALA A 136 -9.17 8.16 2.96
C ALA A 136 -7.98 7.19 2.88
N SER A 137 -6.79 7.71 3.16
CA SER A 137 -5.54 6.96 3.18
C SER A 137 -5.48 5.90 4.30
N GLY A 138 -6.11 6.15 5.45
CA GLY A 138 -6.26 5.20 6.54
C GLY A 138 -7.24 4.09 6.18
N ILE A 139 -8.42 4.46 5.66
CA ILE A 139 -9.45 3.53 5.19
C ILE A 139 -8.85 2.57 4.14
N MET A 140 -8.30 3.14 3.07
CA MET A 140 -7.73 2.37 1.97
C MET A 140 -6.49 1.60 2.40
N GLY A 141 -5.60 2.23 3.17
CA GLY A 141 -4.37 1.58 3.65
C GLY A 141 -4.63 0.38 4.55
N THR A 142 -5.61 0.45 5.46
CA THR A 142 -5.91 -0.67 6.37
C THR A 142 -6.64 -1.80 5.66
N MET A 143 -7.61 -1.49 4.78
CA MET A 143 -8.38 -2.54 4.10
C MET A 143 -7.65 -3.15 2.90
N THR A 144 -6.82 -2.38 2.21
CA THR A 144 -6.22 -2.80 0.93
C THR A 144 -4.70 -2.80 0.91
N SER A 145 -4.04 -2.36 1.98
CA SER A 145 -2.60 -2.03 2.02
C SER A 145 -2.21 -0.83 1.13
N VAL A 146 -3.13 -0.28 0.32
CA VAL A 146 -2.90 0.86 -0.57
C VAL A 146 -3.32 2.18 0.10
N GLY A 147 -2.41 2.80 0.84
CA GLY A 147 -2.69 4.08 1.51
C GLY A 147 -2.23 5.32 0.75
N ALA A 148 -1.33 5.19 -0.22
CA ALA A 148 -0.59 6.33 -0.75
C ALA A 148 -1.39 7.35 -1.60
N PRO A 149 -2.30 6.93 -2.51
CA PRO A 149 -2.88 7.84 -3.50
C PRO A 149 -3.61 9.07 -2.94
N PRO A 150 -4.45 8.96 -1.88
CA PRO A 150 -5.15 10.14 -1.33
C PRO A 150 -4.20 11.21 -0.77
N ILE A 151 -3.08 10.83 -0.16
CA ILE A 151 -2.11 11.81 0.35
C ILE A 151 -1.26 12.36 -0.79
N ALA A 152 -0.86 11.51 -1.73
CA ALA A 152 -0.04 11.92 -2.87
C ALA A 152 -0.72 13.01 -3.71
N ILE A 153 -2.05 12.95 -3.88
CA ILE A 153 -2.78 13.98 -4.62
C ILE A 153 -2.80 15.32 -3.87
N VAL A 154 -2.95 15.33 -2.54
CA VAL A 154 -2.93 16.59 -1.78
C VAL A 154 -1.53 17.19 -1.73
N LEU A 155 -0.50 16.36 -1.66
CA LEU A 155 0.90 16.79 -1.61
C LEU A 155 1.57 16.93 -2.99
N GLN A 156 0.84 16.80 -4.10
CA GLN A 156 1.41 16.71 -5.45
C GLN A 156 2.27 17.91 -5.89
N HIS A 157 2.05 19.08 -5.27
CA HIS A 157 2.79 20.31 -5.57
C HIS A 157 4.09 20.44 -4.76
N ALA A 158 4.29 19.57 -3.76
CA ALA A 158 5.53 19.54 -3.02
C ALA A 158 6.67 19.09 -3.94
N GLU A 159 7.87 19.58 -3.66
CA GLU A 159 9.07 19.08 -4.33
C GLU A 159 9.14 17.55 -4.25
N PRO A 160 9.65 16.86 -5.28
CA PRO A 160 9.62 15.40 -5.33
C PRO A 160 10.24 14.73 -4.09
N ALA A 161 11.29 15.33 -3.53
CA ALA A 161 11.93 14.83 -2.30
C ALA A 161 11.02 14.96 -1.08
N ARG A 162 10.43 16.15 -0.88
CA ARG A 162 9.48 16.42 0.21
C ARG A 162 8.23 15.55 0.11
N LEU A 163 7.68 15.36 -1.09
CA LEU A 163 6.54 14.48 -1.32
C LEU A 163 6.87 13.04 -0.90
N ARG A 164 7.95 12.45 -1.42
CA ARG A 164 8.34 11.07 -1.12
C ARG A 164 8.64 10.88 0.37
N ALA A 165 9.39 11.80 0.96
CA ALA A 165 9.81 11.68 2.35
C ALA A 165 8.62 11.80 3.32
N THR A 166 7.78 12.81 3.11
CA THR A 166 6.57 13.04 3.92
C THR A 166 5.58 11.88 3.77
N LEU A 167 5.28 11.47 2.54
CA LEU A 167 4.39 10.35 2.26
C LEU A 167 4.92 9.04 2.87
N GLY A 168 6.21 8.76 2.71
CA GLY A 168 6.85 7.59 3.28
C GLY A 168 6.71 7.54 4.81
N MET A 169 6.91 8.68 5.48
CA MET A 169 6.77 8.77 6.93
C MET A 169 5.31 8.58 7.38
N VAL A 170 4.35 9.18 6.68
CA VAL A 170 2.92 8.99 6.98
C VAL A 170 2.48 7.54 6.81
N LEU A 171 2.91 6.90 5.72
CA LEU A 171 2.57 5.49 5.46
C LEU A 171 3.23 4.55 6.45
N PHE A 172 4.49 4.80 6.83
CA PHE A 172 5.19 4.01 7.84
C PHE A 172 4.49 4.12 9.20
N LEU A 173 4.35 5.32 9.76
CA LEU A 173 3.72 5.50 11.08
C LEU A 173 2.25 5.06 11.07
N GLY A 174 1.53 5.34 9.98
CA GLY A 174 0.16 4.86 9.80
C GLY A 174 0.05 3.34 9.65
N SER A 175 1.05 2.67 9.10
CA SER A 175 1.09 1.20 9.01
C SER A 175 1.26 0.57 10.38
N ILE A 176 2.08 1.14 11.27
CA ILE A 176 2.21 0.69 12.66
C ILE A 176 0.86 0.72 13.35
N PHE A 177 0.15 1.85 13.27
CA PHE A 177 -1.17 1.98 13.88
C PHE A 177 -2.20 1.01 13.27
N SER A 178 -2.20 0.87 11.95
CA SER A 178 -3.08 -0.08 11.26
C SER A 178 -2.81 -1.53 11.64
N LEU A 179 -1.54 -1.94 11.73
CA LEU A 179 -1.13 -3.28 12.13
C LEU A 179 -1.52 -3.56 13.58
N ALA A 180 -1.36 -2.58 14.48
CA ALA A 180 -1.81 -2.69 15.86
C ALA A 180 -3.33 -2.92 15.94
N MET A 181 -4.12 -2.13 15.20
CA MET A 181 -5.57 -2.30 15.17
C MET A 181 -6.01 -3.61 14.50
N LEU A 182 -5.31 -4.06 13.45
CA LEU A 182 -5.56 -5.37 12.83
C LEU A 182 -5.22 -6.51 13.79
N ALA A 183 -4.16 -6.39 14.59
CA ALA A 183 -3.81 -7.37 15.62
C ALA A 183 -4.88 -7.42 16.72
N LEU A 184 -5.35 -6.27 17.21
CA LEU A 184 -6.45 -6.18 18.16
C LEU A 184 -7.76 -6.79 17.62
N ALA A 185 -7.98 -6.68 16.30
CA ALA A 185 -9.12 -7.30 15.63
C ALA A 185 -8.90 -8.79 15.28
N ASN A 186 -7.80 -9.42 15.75
CA ASN A 186 -7.40 -10.80 15.42
C ASN A 186 -7.22 -11.08 13.91
N ARG A 187 -6.98 -10.02 13.11
CA ARG A 187 -6.75 -10.08 11.65
C ARG A 187 -5.26 -10.02 11.27
N TYR A 188 -4.37 -9.85 12.25
CA TYR A 188 -2.92 -9.91 12.08
C TYR A 188 -2.30 -10.69 13.24
N THR A 189 -1.55 -11.74 12.92
CA THR A 189 -1.00 -12.70 13.89
C THR A 189 0.51 -12.88 13.68
N GLY A 190 1.17 -13.62 14.58
CA GLY A 190 2.59 -13.96 14.43
C GLY A 190 2.92 -14.64 13.11
N TYR A 191 2.00 -15.43 12.55
CA TYR A 191 2.14 -16.02 11.22
C TYR A 191 2.32 -14.96 10.12
N HIS A 192 1.46 -13.94 10.13
CA HIS A 192 1.50 -12.85 9.16
C HIS A 192 2.79 -12.02 9.29
N ALA A 193 3.22 -11.76 10.52
CA ALA A 193 4.48 -11.08 10.79
C ALA A 193 5.69 -11.91 10.33
N GLY A 194 5.70 -13.22 10.61
CA GLY A 194 6.74 -14.15 10.15
C GLY A 194 6.81 -14.23 8.63
N LEU A 195 5.66 -14.30 7.95
CA LEU A 195 5.59 -14.30 6.49
C LEU A 195 6.16 -12.99 5.91
N ALA A 196 5.77 -11.84 6.45
CA ALA A 196 6.32 -10.54 6.03
C ALA A 196 7.84 -10.47 6.22
N LEU A 197 8.33 -10.91 7.38
CA LEU A 197 9.78 -10.95 7.68
C LEU A 197 10.54 -11.88 6.74
N SER A 198 9.98 -13.06 6.43
CA SER A 198 10.60 -14.00 5.48
C SER A 198 10.71 -13.44 4.07
N LEU A 199 9.76 -12.59 3.65
CA LEU A 199 9.73 -11.93 2.35
C LEU A 199 10.52 -10.61 2.29
N ALA A 200 10.93 -10.07 3.45
CA ALA A 200 11.66 -8.82 3.54
C ALA A 200 12.99 -8.80 2.75
N PRO A 201 13.80 -9.88 2.70
CA PRO A 201 15.01 -9.91 1.86
C PRO A 201 14.71 -9.67 0.38
N PHE A 202 13.61 -10.19 -0.15
CA PHE A 202 13.20 -9.99 -1.56
C PHE A 202 12.74 -8.56 -1.81
N LEU A 203 12.03 -7.95 -0.83
CA LEU A 203 11.70 -6.54 -0.88
C LEU A 203 12.96 -5.67 -0.92
N LEU A 204 13.93 -5.95 -0.05
CA LEU A 204 15.19 -5.21 0.01
C LEU A 204 16.01 -5.37 -1.27
N ALA A 205 16.07 -6.59 -1.82
CA ALA A 205 16.71 -6.87 -3.09
C ALA A 205 16.05 -6.09 -4.25
N GLY A 206 14.72 -6.12 -4.36
CA GLY A 206 13.98 -5.38 -5.39
C GLY A 206 14.20 -3.88 -5.28
N PHE A 207 14.17 -3.35 -4.06
CA PHE A 207 14.45 -1.93 -3.81
C PHE A 207 15.91 -1.55 -4.06
N ALA A 208 16.88 -2.43 -3.78
CA ALA A 208 18.29 -2.19 -4.09
C ALA A 208 18.54 -2.17 -5.60
N VAL A 209 17.94 -3.10 -6.35
CA VAL A 209 18.04 -3.14 -7.83
C VAL A 209 17.39 -1.91 -8.46
N SER A 210 16.29 -1.42 -7.89
CA SER A 210 15.59 -0.23 -8.39
C SER A 210 16.46 1.02 -8.48
N SER A 211 17.45 1.18 -7.60
CA SER A 211 18.30 2.37 -7.57
C SER A 211 19.17 2.47 -8.82
N ARG A 212 19.66 1.33 -9.33
CA ARG A 212 20.40 1.22 -10.59
C ARG A 212 19.47 1.40 -11.78
N LEU A 213 18.31 0.75 -11.73
CA LEU A 213 17.36 0.74 -12.85
C LEU A 213 16.65 2.09 -13.06
N ARG A 214 16.54 2.92 -12.02
CA ARG A 214 15.98 4.28 -12.08
C ARG A 214 16.74 5.19 -13.05
N GLN A 215 18.02 4.91 -13.34
CA GLN A 215 18.80 5.66 -14.34
C GLN A 215 18.50 5.21 -15.78
N LEU A 216 17.98 4.00 -15.96
CA LEU A 216 17.75 3.38 -17.27
C LEU A 216 16.28 3.46 -17.71
N LEU A 217 15.34 3.52 -16.77
CA LEU A 217 13.91 3.50 -17.06
C LEU A 217 13.25 4.86 -16.81
N PRO A 218 12.46 5.39 -17.76
CA PRO A 218 11.69 6.60 -17.53
C PRO A 218 10.58 6.32 -16.49
N PRO A 219 10.54 7.04 -15.35
CA PRO A 219 9.57 6.79 -14.28
C PRO A 219 8.11 6.82 -14.73
N ARG A 220 7.80 7.59 -15.78
CA ARG A 220 6.45 7.67 -16.38
C ARG A 220 6.00 6.35 -16.98
N ALA A 221 6.88 5.65 -17.71
CA ALA A 221 6.53 4.38 -18.35
C ALA A 221 6.24 3.30 -17.30
N VAL A 222 7.11 3.21 -16.27
CA VAL A 222 6.92 2.28 -15.16
C VAL A 222 5.62 2.55 -14.43
N ARG A 223 5.29 3.82 -14.16
CA ARG A 223 4.02 4.19 -13.55
C ARG A 223 2.81 3.78 -14.39
N GLY A 224 2.86 3.96 -15.71
CA GLY A 224 1.79 3.56 -16.63
C GLY A 224 1.53 2.05 -16.62
N VAL A 225 2.59 1.25 -16.77
CA VAL A 225 2.49 -0.22 -16.72
C VAL A 225 1.90 -0.70 -15.39
N LEU A 226 2.35 -0.11 -14.28
CA LEU A 226 1.84 -0.46 -12.95
C LEU A 226 0.35 -0.16 -12.82
N LEU A 227 -0.08 1.04 -13.18
CA LEU A 227 -1.49 1.42 -13.09
C LEU A 227 -2.37 0.54 -13.97
N GLY A 228 -1.89 0.16 -15.16
CA GLY A 228 -2.55 -0.82 -16.02
C GLY A 228 -2.70 -2.19 -15.34
N ALA A 229 -1.63 -2.73 -14.79
CA ALA A 229 -1.66 -4.01 -14.06
C ALA A 229 -2.57 -3.95 -12.81
N CYS A 230 -2.56 -2.83 -12.09
CA CYS A 230 -3.42 -2.60 -10.93
C CYS A 230 -4.90 -2.59 -11.33
N ALA A 231 -5.24 -1.87 -12.41
CA ALA A 231 -6.60 -1.78 -12.92
C ALA A 231 -7.11 -3.15 -13.37
N LEU A 232 -6.31 -3.90 -14.14
CA LEU A 232 -6.64 -5.27 -14.55
C LEU A 232 -6.84 -6.19 -13.35
N GLY A 233 -5.95 -6.13 -12.34
CA GLY A 233 -6.10 -6.89 -11.11
C GLY A 233 -7.39 -6.55 -10.35
N ALA A 234 -7.74 -5.27 -10.22
CA ALA A 234 -8.97 -4.83 -9.57
C ALA A 234 -10.23 -5.33 -10.29
N VAL A 235 -10.25 -5.27 -11.63
CA VAL A 235 -11.33 -5.83 -12.46
C VAL A 235 -11.43 -7.34 -12.26
N GLY A 236 -10.29 -8.04 -12.19
CA GLY A 236 -10.25 -9.47 -11.87
C GLY A 236 -10.85 -9.79 -10.49
N VAL A 237 -10.60 -8.95 -9.49
CA VAL A 237 -11.17 -9.13 -8.13
C VAL A 237 -12.70 -8.97 -8.17
N ILE A 238 -13.23 -8.00 -8.93
CA ILE A 238 -14.68 -7.82 -9.11
C ILE A 238 -15.28 -9.06 -9.77
N ALA A 239 -14.68 -9.54 -10.87
CA ALA A 239 -15.17 -10.73 -11.57
C ALA A 239 -15.22 -11.94 -10.62
N LYS A 240 -14.15 -12.17 -9.83
CA LYS A 240 -14.10 -13.24 -8.84
C LYS A 240 -15.19 -13.09 -7.77
N ALA A 241 -15.42 -11.87 -7.27
CA ALA A 241 -16.43 -11.59 -6.24
C ALA A 241 -17.88 -11.79 -6.73
N LEU A 242 -18.14 -11.57 -8.03
CA LEU A 242 -19.44 -11.80 -8.66
C LEU A 242 -19.67 -13.25 -9.04
N TRP A 243 -18.61 -14.01 -9.35
CA TRP A 243 -18.74 -15.40 -9.81
C TRP A 243 -18.80 -16.41 -8.67
N MET A 244 -18.31 -16.04 -7.48
CA MET A 244 -18.32 -16.87 -6.27
C MET A 244 -19.50 -16.56 -5.33
N GLY A 245 -20.42 -15.67 -5.73
CA GLY A 245 -21.63 -15.31 -4.97
C GLY A 245 -22.89 -15.84 -5.65
#